data_AF-A0A7S0VC28-F1
#
_entry.id   AF-A0A7S0VC28-F1
#
_cell.length_a   1.000
_cell.length_b   1.000
_cell.length_c   1.000
_cell.angle_alpha   90.00
_cell.angle_beta   90.00
_cell.angle_gamma   90.00
#
_symmetry.space_group_name_H-M   'P 1'
#
loop_
_entity.id
_entity.type
_entity.pdbx_description
1 polymer ?
#
loop_
_entity_poly.entity_id
_entity_poly.type
_entity_poly.pdbx_seq_one_letter_code
_entity_poly.pdbx_strand_id
1 'polypeptide(L)'
;MANFNPNTESLPKYTDKSLIYNWFEERCQRSVASASNTNVSDMPTRDRVLTHYQPNISEFQSTKTLTEAGARTAKAPVKVKKPSMYTEENLAARLETYRTPDKIAYTVGVQGGSALPNRYLHTTNQHLLEDAPETARSKNPELYQSLDTTNFKKQVFRNENFHSNIADATKAGKGHRGEFTRSPAESGSVYGVSTFFDEYSTWGNKPQAGTKSSNSTN
;
A
#
# COMPACT_ATOMS: atom_id res chain seq x y z
N MET A 1 -27.72 -95.68 -53.38
CA MET A 1 -27.40 -94.33 -52.91
C MET A 1 -28.15 -93.34 -53.80
N ALA A 2 -29.24 -92.76 -53.30
CA ALA A 2 -30.06 -91.84 -54.07
C ALA A 2 -29.53 -90.40 -53.89
N ASN A 3 -29.20 -89.74 -55.00
CA ASN A 3 -28.81 -88.34 -55.04
C ASN A 3 -30.00 -87.46 -54.67
N PHE A 4 -29.93 -86.81 -53.52
CA PHE A 4 -30.90 -85.80 -53.10
C PHE A 4 -30.55 -84.47 -53.77
N ASN A 5 -31.38 -84.02 -54.70
CA ASN A 5 -31.26 -82.70 -55.35
C ASN A 5 -32.16 -81.71 -54.58
N PRO A 6 -31.61 -80.82 -53.72
CA PRO A 6 -32.40 -80.02 -52.78
C PRO A 6 -33.26 -78.92 -53.43
N ASN A 7 -33.27 -78.80 -54.76
CA ASN A 7 -33.91 -77.69 -55.48
C ASN A 7 -35.19 -78.06 -56.25
N THR A 8 -35.85 -79.20 -55.96
CA THR A 8 -37.02 -79.65 -56.76
C THR A 8 -38.31 -79.95 -55.99
N GLU A 9 -38.39 -79.66 -54.69
CA GLU A 9 -39.66 -79.73 -53.97
C GLU A 9 -40.24 -78.32 -53.76
N SER A 10 -41.11 -77.89 -54.67
CA SER A 10 -41.94 -76.71 -54.45
C SER A 10 -42.99 -77.05 -53.39
N LEU A 11 -42.62 -76.94 -52.11
CA LEU A 11 -43.60 -77.01 -51.03
C LEU A 11 -44.73 -76.01 -51.32
N PRO A 12 -46.00 -76.38 -51.08
CA PRO A 12 -47.12 -75.46 -51.26
C PRO A 12 -46.87 -74.20 -50.43
N LYS A 13 -46.89 -73.03 -51.10
CA LYS A 13 -46.79 -71.73 -50.43
C LYS A 13 -48.15 -71.39 -49.84
N TYR A 14 -48.18 -71.18 -48.54
CA TYR A 14 -49.39 -70.78 -47.84
C TYR A 14 -49.35 -69.29 -47.50
N THR A 15 -50.53 -68.70 -47.27
CA THR A 15 -50.61 -67.30 -46.85
C THR A 15 -50.25 -67.15 -45.38
N ASP A 16 -49.77 -65.97 -45.00
CA ASP A 16 -49.51 -65.55 -43.62
C ASP A 16 -50.68 -65.76 -42.63
N LYS A 17 -51.92 -65.90 -43.11
CA LYS A 17 -53.09 -66.26 -42.27
C LYS A 17 -53.00 -67.68 -41.72
N SER A 18 -52.37 -68.60 -42.46
CA SER A 18 -52.11 -69.96 -41.99
C SER A 18 -50.86 -69.99 -41.12
N LEU A 19 -50.90 -70.73 -40.01
CA LEU A 19 -49.77 -70.85 -39.08
C LEU A 19 -48.78 -71.94 -39.54
N ILE A 20 -48.36 -71.88 -40.80
CA ILE A 20 -47.54 -72.90 -41.45
C ILE A 20 -46.23 -72.26 -41.92
N TYR A 21 -45.09 -72.94 -41.73
CA TYR A 21 -43.76 -72.45 -42.09
C TYR A 21 -43.43 -71.07 -41.49
N ASN A 22 -42.99 -70.10 -42.32
CA ASN A 22 -42.45 -68.81 -41.93
C ASN A 22 -43.53 -67.73 -41.66
N TRP A 23 -44.71 -68.13 -41.22
CA TRP A 23 -45.87 -67.25 -41.06
C TRP A 23 -45.61 -66.06 -40.11
N PHE A 24 -44.76 -66.25 -39.09
CA PHE A 24 -44.48 -65.23 -38.08
C PHE A 24 -43.72 -64.04 -38.68
N GLU A 25 -42.59 -64.29 -39.36
CA GLU A 25 -41.79 -63.26 -40.00
C GLU A 25 -42.57 -62.55 -41.12
N GLU A 26 -43.37 -63.30 -41.89
CA GLU A 26 -44.23 -62.71 -42.94
C GLU A 26 -45.30 -61.77 -42.36
N ARG A 27 -45.90 -62.10 -41.21
CA ARG A 27 -46.84 -61.22 -40.51
C ARG A 27 -46.16 -59.96 -39.98
N CYS A 28 -44.95 -60.07 -39.42
CA CYS A 28 -44.17 -58.93 -38.98
C CYS A 28 -43.89 -57.97 -40.14
N GLN A 29 -43.41 -58.49 -41.28
CA GLN A 29 -43.17 -57.68 -42.48
C GLN A 29 -44.45 -57.05 -43.03
N ARG A 30 -45.56 -57.80 -43.06
CA ARG A 30 -46.85 -57.27 -43.52
C ARG A 30 -47.44 -56.23 -42.57
N SER A 31 -47.23 -56.37 -41.26
CA SER A 31 -47.64 -55.38 -40.27
C SER A 31 -46.95 -54.04 -40.51
N VAL A 32 -45.63 -54.05 -40.74
CA VAL A 32 -44.87 -52.83 -41.07
C VAL A 32 -45.29 -52.24 -42.42
N ALA A 33 -45.52 -53.08 -43.42
CA ALA A 33 -46.01 -52.66 -44.73
C ALA A 33 -47.39 -51.98 -44.63
N SER A 34 -48.30 -52.59 -43.87
CA SER A 34 -49.64 -52.03 -43.62
C SER A 34 -49.59 -50.70 -42.87
N ALA A 35 -48.68 -50.55 -41.89
CA ALA A 35 -48.50 -49.30 -41.15
C ALA A 35 -47.99 -48.15 -42.05
N SER A 36 -47.25 -48.47 -43.10
CA SER A 36 -46.78 -47.51 -44.11
C SER A 36 -47.71 -47.38 -45.32
N ASN A 37 -48.87 -48.04 -45.31
CA ASN A 37 -49.83 -48.10 -46.44
C ASN A 37 -49.20 -48.61 -47.75
N THR A 38 -48.23 -49.53 -47.67
CA THR A 38 -47.58 -50.14 -48.83
C THR A 38 -47.71 -51.66 -48.83
N ASN A 39 -47.59 -52.31 -49.99
CA ASN A 39 -47.49 -53.77 -50.04
C ASN A 39 -46.06 -54.22 -49.72
N VAL A 40 -45.91 -55.42 -49.15
CA VAL A 40 -44.60 -56.01 -48.85
C VAL A 40 -43.71 -56.12 -50.10
N SER A 41 -44.30 -56.33 -51.29
CA SER A 41 -43.59 -56.35 -52.58
C SER A 41 -43.03 -54.99 -52.99
N ASP A 42 -43.70 -53.91 -52.59
CA ASP A 42 -43.45 -52.55 -53.06
C ASP A 42 -42.60 -51.75 -52.06
N MET A 43 -42.37 -52.30 -50.86
CA MET A 43 -41.46 -51.75 -49.87
C MET A 43 -40.01 -51.77 -50.38
N PRO A 44 -39.26 -50.67 -50.26
CA PRO A 44 -37.84 -50.63 -50.60
C PRO A 44 -37.06 -51.72 -49.85
N THR A 45 -36.12 -52.37 -50.54
CA THR A 45 -35.30 -53.45 -49.97
C THR A 45 -34.60 -53.05 -48.67
N ARG A 46 -34.18 -51.78 -48.56
CA ARG A 46 -33.56 -51.21 -47.36
C ARG A 46 -34.47 -51.36 -46.12
N ASP A 47 -35.77 -51.10 -46.27
CA ASP A 47 -36.73 -51.03 -45.17
C ASP A 47 -37.22 -52.43 -44.78
N ARG A 48 -37.00 -53.43 -45.65
CA ARG A 48 -37.35 -54.84 -45.43
C ARG A 48 -36.23 -55.65 -44.78
N VAL A 49 -34.97 -55.26 -44.97
CA VAL A 49 -33.80 -56.10 -44.63
C VAL A 49 -32.87 -55.46 -43.60
N LEU A 50 -32.74 -54.13 -43.58
CA LEU A 50 -31.84 -53.47 -42.64
C LEU A 50 -32.56 -53.23 -41.30
N THR A 51 -32.05 -53.84 -40.24
CA THR A 51 -32.49 -53.63 -38.85
C THR A 51 -31.95 -52.34 -38.24
N HIS A 52 -30.83 -51.85 -38.75
CA HIS A 52 -30.17 -50.63 -38.31
C HIS A 52 -30.05 -49.68 -39.49
N TYR A 53 -30.91 -48.66 -39.49
CA TYR A 53 -30.78 -47.53 -40.37
C TYR A 53 -29.38 -46.91 -40.19
N GLN A 54 -28.70 -46.62 -41.30
CA GLN A 54 -27.57 -45.70 -41.28
C GLN A 54 -28.04 -44.42 -40.60
N PRO A 55 -27.30 -43.85 -39.63
CA PRO A 55 -27.75 -42.64 -38.94
C PRO A 55 -28.16 -41.60 -39.97
N ASN A 56 -29.32 -40.97 -39.76
CA ASN A 56 -29.81 -39.93 -40.64
C ASN A 56 -28.71 -38.86 -40.75
N ILE A 57 -28.52 -38.20 -41.90
CA ILE A 57 -27.44 -37.20 -42.06
C ILE A 57 -27.55 -36.10 -40.97
N SER A 58 -28.77 -35.87 -40.46
CA SER A 58 -29.08 -34.97 -39.35
C SER A 58 -28.54 -35.40 -37.97
N GLU A 59 -28.12 -36.65 -37.80
CA GLU A 59 -27.60 -37.23 -36.54
C GLU A 59 -26.06 -37.33 -36.54
N PHE A 60 -25.38 -36.94 -37.62
CA PHE A 60 -23.92 -36.87 -37.65
C PHE A 60 -23.43 -35.69 -36.84
N GLN A 61 -23.20 -35.93 -35.54
CA GLN A 61 -22.42 -35.04 -34.70
C GLN A 61 -21.07 -35.67 -34.46
N SER A 62 -20.00 -34.95 -34.79
CA SER A 62 -18.67 -35.33 -34.35
C SER A 62 -18.57 -35.26 -32.82
N THR A 63 -17.71 -36.09 -32.23
CA THR A 63 -17.43 -36.04 -30.79
C THR A 63 -16.95 -34.66 -30.35
N LYS A 64 -16.22 -33.96 -31.21
CA LYS A 64 -15.79 -32.56 -31.01
C LYS A 64 -16.98 -31.61 -30.92
N THR A 65 -17.90 -31.65 -31.89
CA THR A 65 -19.09 -30.79 -31.89
C THR A 65 -20.01 -31.06 -30.70
N LEU A 66 -20.12 -32.33 -30.28
CA LEU A 66 -20.92 -32.71 -29.10
C LEU A 66 -20.29 -32.20 -27.80
N THR A 67 -18.96 -32.29 -27.67
CA THR A 67 -18.22 -31.80 -26.51
C THR A 67 -18.27 -30.28 -26.43
N GLU A 68 -18.11 -29.58 -27.56
CA GLU A 68 -18.21 -28.12 -27.63
C GLU A 68 -19.64 -27.63 -27.34
N ALA A 69 -20.66 -28.33 -27.85
CA ALA A 69 -22.05 -28.05 -27.51
C ALA A 69 -22.32 -28.27 -26.02
N GLY A 70 -21.80 -29.36 -25.44
CA GLY A 70 -21.86 -29.64 -24.01
C GLY A 70 -21.19 -28.56 -23.16
N ALA A 71 -20.01 -28.10 -23.57
CA ALA A 71 -19.27 -27.04 -22.87
C ALA A 71 -19.96 -25.67 -22.96
N ARG A 72 -20.66 -25.38 -24.06
CA ARG A 72 -21.42 -24.14 -24.24
C ARG A 72 -22.76 -24.13 -23.51
N THR A 73 -23.39 -25.30 -23.38
CA THR A 73 -24.71 -25.45 -22.73
C THR A 73 -24.59 -25.66 -21.23
N ALA A 74 -23.51 -26.30 -20.76
CA ALA A 74 -23.23 -26.43 -19.34
C ALA A 74 -22.83 -25.07 -18.74
N LYS A 75 -23.56 -24.63 -17.70
CA LYS A 75 -23.15 -23.46 -16.93
C LYS A 75 -21.96 -23.83 -16.04
N ALA A 76 -20.90 -23.03 -16.11
CA ALA A 76 -19.77 -23.16 -15.19
C ALA A 76 -20.25 -23.01 -13.73
N PRO A 77 -19.62 -23.71 -12.78
CA PRO A 77 -19.95 -23.55 -11.37
C PRO A 77 -19.71 -22.10 -10.94
N VAL A 78 -20.75 -21.47 -10.39
CA VAL A 78 -20.66 -20.10 -9.89
C VAL A 78 -19.87 -20.09 -8.59
N LYS A 79 -18.97 -19.12 -8.42
CA LYS A 79 -18.28 -18.90 -7.15
C LYS A 79 -19.29 -18.41 -6.11
N VAL A 80 -19.76 -19.32 -5.26
CA VAL A 80 -20.73 -19.00 -4.19
C VAL A 80 -19.97 -18.46 -2.99
N LYS A 81 -20.20 -17.18 -2.67
CA LYS A 81 -19.81 -16.60 -1.37
C LYS A 81 -20.93 -16.85 -0.37
N LYS A 82 -20.59 -17.29 0.85
CA LYS A 82 -21.59 -17.44 1.91
C LYS A 82 -22.12 -16.05 2.29
N PRO A 83 -23.44 -15.90 2.51
CA PRO A 83 -23.99 -14.64 3.01
C PRO A 83 -23.38 -14.36 4.39
N SER A 84 -22.87 -13.15 4.57
CA SER A 84 -22.27 -12.66 5.81
C SER A 84 -22.95 -11.37 6.21
N MET A 85 -23.26 -11.22 7.50
CA MET A 85 -23.71 -9.96 8.08
C MET A 85 -22.60 -8.90 8.10
N TYR A 86 -21.35 -9.34 8.14
CA TYR A 86 -20.18 -8.48 8.19
C TYR A 86 -19.47 -8.46 6.84
N THR A 87 -19.29 -7.26 6.30
CA THR A 87 -18.45 -6.97 5.14
C THR A 87 -17.05 -6.59 5.60
N GLU A 88 -16.07 -6.68 4.71
CA GLU A 88 -14.67 -6.30 5.01
C GLU A 88 -14.57 -4.84 5.48
N GLU A 89 -15.35 -3.94 4.88
CA GLU A 89 -15.41 -2.52 5.24
C GLU A 89 -16.03 -2.27 6.62
N ASN A 90 -17.04 -3.04 7.00
CA ASN A 90 -17.78 -2.85 8.25
C ASN A 90 -17.17 -3.62 9.44
N LEU A 91 -16.30 -4.60 9.17
CA LEU A 91 -15.76 -5.49 10.19
C LEU A 91 -14.99 -4.71 11.27
N ALA A 92 -14.09 -3.82 10.88
CA ALA A 92 -13.24 -3.06 11.80
C ALA A 92 -14.08 -2.13 12.69
N ALA A 93 -14.98 -1.36 12.10
CA ALA A 93 -15.86 -0.45 12.83
C ALA A 93 -16.79 -1.19 13.79
N ARG A 94 -17.33 -2.35 13.39
CA ARG A 94 -18.19 -3.16 14.26
C ARG A 94 -17.41 -3.79 15.41
N LEU A 95 -16.21 -4.28 15.16
CA LEU A 95 -15.35 -4.85 16.20
C LEU A 95 -14.99 -3.77 17.24
N GLU A 96 -14.69 -2.55 16.80
CA GLU A 96 -14.40 -1.42 17.69
C GLU A 96 -15.62 -0.98 18.51
N THR A 97 -16.82 -1.04 17.92
CA THR A 97 -18.07 -0.68 18.62
C THR A 97 -18.43 -1.66 19.72
N TYR A 98 -18.34 -2.97 19.45
CA TYR A 98 -18.73 -3.99 20.42
C TYR A 98 -17.65 -4.27 21.46
N ARG A 99 -16.37 -4.10 21.10
CA ARG A 99 -15.19 -4.46 21.91
C ARG A 99 -15.28 -5.90 22.43
N THR A 100 -14.36 -6.27 23.31
CA THR A 100 -14.40 -7.53 24.04
C THR A 100 -15.24 -7.37 25.31
N PRO A 101 -16.37 -8.07 25.46
CA PRO A 101 -17.13 -8.06 26.70
C PRO A 101 -16.37 -8.76 27.83
N ASP A 102 -16.53 -8.27 29.06
CA ASP A 102 -15.82 -8.75 30.26
C ASP A 102 -15.97 -10.26 30.48
N LYS A 103 -17.18 -10.79 30.20
CA LYS A 103 -17.49 -12.22 30.36
C LYS A 103 -16.61 -13.14 29.52
N ILE A 104 -16.10 -12.64 28.40
CA ILE A 104 -15.27 -13.43 27.49
C ILE A 104 -13.84 -12.91 27.40
N ALA A 105 -13.49 -11.80 28.07
CA ALA A 105 -12.20 -11.13 27.95
C ALA A 105 -10.99 -12.06 28.09
N TYR A 106 -11.09 -13.10 28.92
CA TYR A 106 -10.02 -14.07 29.16
C TYR A 106 -10.21 -15.42 28.43
N THR A 107 -11.33 -15.64 27.74
CA THR A 107 -11.65 -16.91 27.07
C THR A 107 -11.55 -16.86 25.56
N VAL A 108 -11.73 -15.68 24.92
CA VAL A 108 -11.64 -15.53 23.45
C VAL A 108 -10.21 -15.60 22.89
N GLY A 109 -9.19 -15.79 23.73
CA GLY A 109 -7.79 -15.85 23.32
C GLY A 109 -7.27 -14.50 22.79
N VAL A 110 -6.18 -14.55 22.01
CA VAL A 110 -5.57 -13.36 21.42
C VAL A 110 -6.49 -12.83 20.32
N GLN A 111 -7.20 -11.75 20.63
CA GLN A 111 -7.88 -10.93 19.65
C GLN A 111 -6.85 -10.04 18.95
N GLY A 112 -7.11 -9.65 17.70
CA GLY A 112 -6.21 -8.84 16.85
C GLY A 112 -5.97 -7.40 17.33
N GLY A 113 -5.83 -7.20 18.64
CA GLY A 113 -5.45 -5.95 19.26
C GLY A 113 -4.06 -5.53 18.85
N SER A 114 -3.93 -4.25 18.51
CA SER A 114 -2.72 -3.61 18.02
C SER A 114 -1.65 -3.51 19.11
N ALA A 115 -0.94 -4.59 19.39
CA ALA A 115 0.38 -4.46 19.97
C ALA A 115 1.22 -3.67 18.96
N LEU A 116 1.43 -2.37 19.23
CA LEU A 116 2.28 -1.56 18.38
C LEU A 116 3.67 -2.19 18.38
N PRO A 117 4.32 -2.34 17.22
CA PRO A 117 5.66 -2.86 17.19
C PRO A 117 6.58 -1.88 17.93
N ASN A 118 7.32 -2.38 18.92
CA ASN A 118 8.34 -1.58 19.59
C ASN A 118 9.41 -1.17 18.57
N ARG A 119 9.58 0.13 18.39
CA ARG A 119 10.68 0.70 17.61
C ARG A 119 11.88 0.83 18.55
N TYR A 120 12.67 -0.24 18.68
CA TYR A 120 13.92 -0.23 19.47
C TYR A 120 15.02 0.57 18.74
N LEU A 121 14.80 1.88 18.57
CA LEU A 121 15.65 2.78 17.80
C LEU A 121 16.48 3.68 18.74
N HIS A 122 17.17 3.08 19.70
CA HIS A 122 18.13 3.79 20.54
C HIS A 122 19.52 3.25 20.27
N THR A 123 20.44 4.14 19.87
CA THR A 123 21.85 3.75 19.76
C THR A 123 22.46 3.64 21.15
N THR A 124 23.51 2.84 21.30
CA THR A 124 24.25 2.75 22.57
C THR A 124 24.84 4.10 22.97
N ASN A 125 25.28 4.91 22.00
CA ASN A 125 25.79 6.26 22.25
C ASN A 125 24.71 7.18 22.81
N GLN A 126 23.51 7.18 22.22
CA GLN A 126 22.38 7.95 22.71
C GLN A 126 22.01 7.53 24.15
N HIS A 127 21.89 6.22 24.40
CA HIS A 127 21.57 5.73 25.73
C HIS A 127 22.64 6.09 26.77
N LEU A 128 23.93 5.97 26.43
CA LEU A 128 25.03 6.17 27.39
C LEU A 128 25.42 7.64 27.60
N LEU A 129 25.27 8.49 26.58
CA LEU A 129 25.74 9.88 26.61
C LEU A 129 24.62 10.90 26.83
N GLU A 130 23.36 10.52 26.59
CA GLU A 130 22.20 11.41 26.75
C GLU A 130 21.25 10.85 27.83
N ASP A 131 20.60 9.71 27.57
CA ASP A 131 19.52 9.20 28.43
C ASP A 131 20.00 8.84 29.85
N ALA A 132 21.10 8.09 29.97
CA ALA A 132 21.66 7.66 31.25
C ALA A 132 22.18 8.83 32.11
N PRO A 133 22.99 9.78 31.59
CA PRO A 133 23.45 10.90 32.40
C PRO A 133 22.33 11.87 32.76
N GLU A 134 21.33 12.08 31.90
CA GLU A 134 20.17 12.93 32.21
C GLU A 134 19.30 12.32 33.32
N THR A 135 19.05 11.01 33.25
CA THR A 135 18.37 10.29 34.34
C THR A 135 19.17 10.28 35.65
N ALA A 136 20.50 10.24 35.58
CA ALA A 136 21.35 10.34 36.78
C ALA A 136 21.34 11.76 37.39
N ARG A 137 21.43 12.80 36.56
CA ARG A 137 21.35 14.21 36.99
C ARG A 137 20.00 14.55 37.63
N SER A 138 18.90 14.07 37.04
CA SER A 138 17.55 14.29 37.58
C SER A 138 17.30 13.53 38.88
N LYS A 139 17.85 12.32 39.03
CA LYS A 139 17.77 11.56 40.30
C LYS A 139 18.56 12.20 41.44
N ASN A 140 19.77 12.68 41.15
CA ASN A 140 20.70 13.21 42.15
C ASN A 140 21.26 14.59 41.74
N PRO A 141 20.45 15.66 41.77
CA PRO A 141 20.87 16.97 41.27
C PRO A 141 22.02 17.58 42.09
N GLU A 142 22.15 17.24 43.37
CA GLU A 142 23.22 17.77 44.25
C GLU A 142 24.62 17.31 43.85
N LEU A 143 24.76 16.07 43.35
CA LEU A 143 26.06 15.49 43.00
C LEU A 143 26.58 15.93 41.62
N TYR A 144 25.67 16.33 40.73
CA TYR A 144 26.00 16.63 39.33
C TYR A 144 25.89 18.13 38.99
N GLN A 145 26.03 19.00 40.00
CA GLN A 145 26.12 20.44 39.76
C GLN A 145 27.43 20.79 39.05
N SER A 146 27.36 21.68 38.05
CA SER A 146 28.55 22.20 37.40
C SER A 146 29.32 23.09 38.36
N LEU A 147 30.57 22.75 38.62
CA LEU A 147 31.52 23.62 39.31
C LEU A 147 32.25 24.45 38.24
N ASP A 148 31.88 25.73 38.10
CA ASP A 148 32.47 26.64 37.11
C ASP A 148 33.98 26.85 37.32
N THR A 149 34.45 26.70 38.55
CA THR A 149 35.87 26.81 38.88
C THR A 149 36.30 25.76 39.89
N THR A 150 37.44 25.13 39.62
CA THR A 150 38.13 24.31 40.59
C THR A 150 39.10 25.18 41.40
N ASN A 151 39.27 24.86 42.69
CA ASN A 151 40.27 25.52 43.54
C ASN A 151 41.71 25.14 43.15
N PHE A 152 41.86 24.03 42.44
CA PHE A 152 43.14 23.51 41.97
C PHE A 152 43.23 23.69 40.45
N LYS A 153 43.47 24.92 40.00
CA LYS A 153 43.78 25.22 38.60
C LYS A 153 45.28 25.38 38.43
N LYS A 154 45.86 24.69 37.45
CA LYS A 154 47.19 25.00 36.94
C LYS A 154 47.10 26.20 36.01
N GLN A 155 46.80 27.37 36.56
CA GLN A 155 46.82 28.61 35.79
C GLN A 155 48.26 29.10 35.72
N VAL A 156 48.90 28.90 34.57
CA VAL A 156 50.29 29.32 34.35
C VAL A 156 50.31 30.80 33.95
N PHE A 157 50.18 31.68 34.94
CA PHE A 157 50.31 33.15 34.74
C PHE A 157 51.67 33.57 34.15
N ARG A 158 52.66 32.67 34.19
CA ARG A 158 54.00 32.91 33.66
C ARG A 158 54.03 33.09 32.13
N ASN A 159 53.05 32.55 31.41
CA ASN A 159 52.97 32.68 29.94
C ASN A 159 52.10 33.88 29.51
N GLU A 160 51.12 34.28 30.32
CA GLU A 160 50.27 35.45 30.02
C GLU A 160 51.04 36.76 30.20
N ASN A 161 51.88 36.85 31.23
CA ASN A 161 52.67 38.06 31.53
C ASN A 161 53.84 38.32 30.57
N PHE A 162 54.10 37.46 29.57
CA PHE A 162 55.23 37.70 28.67
C PHE A 162 54.99 38.92 27.77
N HIS A 163 53.72 39.27 27.44
CA HIS A 163 53.38 40.41 26.59
C HIS A 163 52.14 41.24 27.00
N SER A 164 51.41 40.94 28.09
CA SER A 164 50.23 41.73 28.47
C SER A 164 50.56 42.87 29.44
N ASN A 165 51.31 43.87 28.97
CA ASN A 165 51.13 45.23 29.49
C ASN A 165 50.13 45.91 28.56
N ILE A 166 48.84 45.86 28.90
CA ILE A 166 47.84 46.72 28.25
C ILE A 166 48.17 48.14 28.71
N ALA A 167 49.06 48.80 27.98
CA ALA A 167 49.25 50.23 28.09
C ALA A 167 48.04 50.89 27.44
N ASP A 168 47.23 51.60 28.23
CA ASP A 168 46.29 52.59 27.71
C ASP A 168 47.11 53.71 27.06
N ALA A 169 47.48 53.50 25.80
CA ALA A 169 48.08 54.53 24.98
C ALA A 169 46.98 55.55 24.65
N THR A 170 46.93 56.65 25.41
CA THR A 170 46.19 57.83 24.98
C THR A 170 46.79 58.33 23.67
N LYS A 171 45.93 58.49 22.65
CA LYS A 171 46.37 58.90 21.29
C LYS A 171 47.06 60.26 21.35
N ALA A 172 48.39 60.28 21.28
CA ALA A 172 49.19 61.47 21.00
C ALA A 172 49.71 61.37 19.56
N GLY A 173 49.07 62.10 18.65
CA GLY A 173 49.48 62.16 17.25
C GLY A 173 48.83 63.35 16.54
N LYS A 174 49.59 64.02 15.66
CA LYS A 174 49.04 65.06 14.78
C LYS A 174 48.14 64.39 13.76
N GLY A 175 46.85 64.68 13.79
CA GLY A 175 45.89 64.06 12.87
C GLY A 175 44.42 64.36 13.15
N HIS A 176 44.08 64.87 14.34
CA HIS A 176 42.77 65.44 14.62
C HIS A 176 42.92 66.92 14.94
N ARG A 177 42.17 67.78 14.23
CA ARG A 177 42.11 69.22 14.51
C ARG A 177 41.41 69.42 15.86
N GLY A 178 42.21 69.71 16.89
CA GLY A 178 41.74 70.00 18.23
C GLY A 178 41.26 71.44 18.40
N GLU A 179 40.80 71.76 19.60
CA GLU A 179 40.31 73.09 19.99
C GLU A 179 41.27 74.22 19.61
N PHE A 180 42.57 74.03 19.82
CA PHE A 180 43.55 75.07 19.52
C PHE A 180 43.65 75.43 18.02
N THR A 181 43.35 74.50 17.12
CA THR A 181 43.50 74.70 15.66
C THR A 181 42.20 75.03 14.95
N ARG A 182 41.06 75.10 15.64
CA ARG A 182 39.76 75.39 15.02
C ARG A 182 39.56 76.89 14.87
N SER A 183 39.25 77.34 13.67
CA SER A 183 38.92 78.75 13.41
C SER A 183 37.59 78.92 12.66
N PRO A 184 36.94 80.11 12.73
CA PRO A 184 35.64 80.34 12.09
C PRO A 184 35.64 80.14 10.57
N ALA A 185 36.75 80.44 9.90
CA ALA A 185 36.86 80.44 8.44
C ALA A 185 37.56 79.19 7.87
N GLU A 186 37.37 78.03 8.50
CA GLU A 186 37.93 76.75 8.06
C GLU A 186 36.88 75.79 7.51
N SER A 187 37.28 74.93 6.57
CA SER A 187 36.43 73.84 6.10
C SER A 187 36.14 72.85 7.25
N GLY A 188 34.85 72.66 7.56
CA GLY A 188 34.39 71.82 8.67
C GLY A 188 34.09 72.56 9.98
N SER A 189 34.19 73.89 9.99
CA SER A 189 33.74 74.73 11.08
C SER A 189 32.18 74.83 11.07
N VAL A 190 31.55 74.89 12.24
CA VAL A 190 30.07 74.92 12.35
C VAL A 190 29.57 76.36 12.28
N TYR A 191 28.45 76.58 11.58
CA TYR A 191 27.76 77.88 11.55
C TYR A 191 27.13 78.22 12.91
N GLY A 192 27.34 79.45 13.39
CA GLY A 192 26.78 79.95 14.64
C GLY A 192 27.30 81.35 14.98
N VAL A 193 26.74 81.96 16.02
CA VAL A 193 27.21 83.25 16.54
C VAL A 193 28.12 82.98 17.74
N SER A 194 29.38 83.41 17.66
CA SER A 194 30.32 83.42 18.78
C SER A 194 31.06 84.74 18.78
N THR A 195 31.14 85.40 19.93
CA THR A 195 31.93 86.63 20.12
C THR A 195 33.37 86.35 20.51
N PHE A 196 33.63 85.19 21.13
CA PHE A 196 34.96 84.79 21.58
C PHE A 196 35.44 83.52 20.85
N PHE A 197 36.75 83.45 20.61
CA PHE A 197 37.36 82.38 19.81
C PHE A 197 37.45 81.05 20.56
N ASP A 198 37.74 81.09 21.86
CA ASP A 198 37.77 79.94 22.78
C ASP A 198 36.39 79.30 22.97
N GLU A 199 35.33 80.09 23.02
CA GLU A 199 33.95 79.60 23.03
C GLU A 199 33.55 78.92 21.72
N TYR A 200 34.11 79.41 20.60
CA TYR A 200 33.88 78.84 19.27
C TYR A 200 34.61 77.50 19.11
N SER A 201 35.88 77.44 19.51
CA SER A 201 36.77 76.32 19.20
C SER A 201 36.41 75.01 19.91
N THR A 202 35.59 75.07 20.95
CA THR A 202 35.11 73.93 21.75
C THR A 202 33.79 73.32 21.26
N TRP A 203 33.29 73.67 20.07
CA TRP A 203 31.99 73.18 19.57
C TRP A 203 31.83 71.64 19.59
N GLY A 204 32.91 70.87 19.37
CA GLY A 204 32.88 69.40 19.45
C GLY A 204 32.70 68.81 20.86
N ASN A 205 32.81 69.63 21.92
CA ASN A 205 32.58 69.22 23.31
C ASN A 205 31.21 69.64 23.83
N LYS A 206 30.46 70.45 23.07
CA LYS A 206 29.08 70.79 23.41
C LYS A 206 28.20 69.56 23.10
N PRO A 207 27.23 69.22 23.95
CA PRO A 207 26.40 68.03 23.75
C PRO A 207 25.71 68.12 22.39
N GLN A 208 25.96 67.11 21.55
CA GLN A 208 25.34 67.01 20.24
C GLN A 208 23.84 66.76 20.47
N ALA A 209 23.01 67.78 20.20
CA ALA A 209 21.58 67.67 20.34
C ALA A 209 21.03 66.70 19.28
N GLY A 210 20.86 65.42 19.63
CA GLY A 210 20.22 64.46 18.72
C GLY A 210 20.39 62.96 18.92
N THR A 211 21.10 62.45 19.93
CA THR A 211 21.21 61.00 20.16
C THR A 211 20.58 60.60 21.49
N LYS A 212 19.30 60.19 21.44
CA LYS A 212 18.65 59.49 22.55
C LYS A 212 19.31 58.12 22.72
N SER A 213 19.98 57.88 23.84
CA SER A 213 20.38 56.51 24.21
C SER A 213 19.15 55.79 24.79
N SER A 214 18.70 54.75 24.11
CA SER A 214 17.68 53.83 24.61
C SER A 214 18.38 52.72 25.37
N ASN A 215 18.61 52.90 26.68
CA ASN A 215 18.92 51.80 27.56
C ASN A 215 17.60 51.23 28.12
N SER A 216 17.07 50.18 27.48
CA SER A 216 16.11 49.28 28.10
C SER A 216 16.88 48.25 28.92
N THR A 217 16.66 48.24 30.23
CA THR A 217 17.11 47.16 31.11
C THR A 217 15.89 46.31 31.45
N ASN A 218 16.01 45.00 31.23
CA ASN A 218 15.19 43.97 31.87
C ASN A 218 15.48 43.94 33.37
#